data_AF-A0A1C6E608-F1
#
_entry.id   AF-A0A1C6E608-F1
#
_cell.length_a   1.000
_cell.length_b   1.000
_cell.length_c   1.000
_cell.angle_alpha   90.00
_cell.angle_beta   90.00
_cell.angle_gamma   90.00
#
_symmetry.space_group_name_H-M   'P 1'
#
loop_
_entity.id
_entity.type
_entity.pdbx_description
1 polymer ?
#
loop_
_entity_poly.entity_id
_entity_poly.type
_entity_poly.pdbx_seq_one_letter_code
_entity_poly.pdbx_strand_id
1 'polypeptide(L)'
;MRSERDFLGLPIHSLQVMLREISYCDHNIPCLIPDGIFGEETLEAVMRFQRQSGRPVTGRVDNGTWDAIVTAYYASLRITAPPRSVQAFRDLAFTARPGDCCVHMYLVQSMFLALSHVLSGIEPTPVTGRHTGASVRNAIWLQRRAGLDETGALDKLTWDMLSRLYGMYISRNFEDVLCFSESQIDPERSPDTRGFPWEPDGPGGLCR
;
A
#
# COMPACT_ATOMS: atom_id res chain seq x y z
N MET A 1 3.29 6.36 -5.13
CA MET A 1 3.50 6.36 -6.60
C MET A 1 3.90 7.78 -6.95
N ARG A 2 5.16 8.01 -7.34
CA ARG A 2 5.62 9.35 -7.74
C ARG A 2 4.88 9.78 -9.01
N SER A 3 4.48 11.04 -9.08
CA SER A 3 3.72 11.59 -10.21
C SER A 3 4.66 11.81 -11.40
N GLU A 4 4.18 11.74 -12.65
CA GLU A 4 4.94 12.16 -13.84
C GLU A 4 5.54 13.57 -13.69
N ARG A 5 4.90 14.44 -12.90
CA ARG A 5 5.38 15.79 -12.58
C ARG A 5 6.68 15.81 -11.77
N ASP A 6 7.00 14.74 -11.04
CA ASP A 6 8.21 14.65 -10.21
C ASP A 6 9.48 14.44 -11.06
N PHE A 7 9.34 14.16 -12.36
CA PHE A 7 10.43 13.91 -13.29
C PHE A 7 10.79 15.11 -14.19
N LEU A 8 10.06 16.23 -14.05
CA LEU A 8 10.30 17.45 -14.82
C LEU A 8 11.52 18.19 -14.25
N GLY A 9 12.55 18.38 -15.07
CA GLY A 9 13.76 19.14 -14.74
C GLY A 9 15.02 18.32 -14.42
N LEU A 10 14.94 16.98 -14.33
CA LEU A 10 16.08 16.09 -14.05
C LEU A 10 16.09 14.85 -14.99
N PRO A 11 16.28 15.02 -16.31
CA PRO A 11 16.05 13.97 -17.31
C PRO A 11 16.94 12.72 -17.11
N ILE A 12 18.20 12.90 -16.71
CA ILE A 12 19.14 11.78 -16.49
C ILE A 12 18.73 10.97 -15.26
N HIS A 13 18.40 11.66 -14.16
CA HIS A 13 17.92 10.98 -12.96
C HIS A 13 16.64 10.18 -13.26
N SER A 14 15.69 10.76 -14.01
CA SER A 14 14.48 10.08 -14.45
C SER A 14 14.77 8.84 -15.29
N LEU A 15 15.70 8.94 -16.24
CA LEU A 15 16.18 7.81 -17.05
C LEU A 15 16.74 6.69 -16.17
N GLN A 16 17.62 7.03 -15.22
CA GLN A 16 18.26 6.06 -14.33
C GLN A 16 17.24 5.38 -13.41
N VAL A 17 16.25 6.12 -12.91
CA VAL A 17 15.13 5.54 -12.14
C VAL A 17 14.37 4.52 -12.99
N MET A 18 14.02 4.87 -14.23
CA MET A 18 13.28 3.97 -15.12
C MET A 18 14.09 2.71 -15.45
N LEU A 19 15.36 2.85 -15.82
CA LEU A 19 16.24 1.71 -16.13
C LEU A 19 16.46 0.81 -14.91
N ARG A 20 16.63 1.39 -13.72
CA ARG A 20 16.70 0.63 -12.47
C ARG A 20 15.43 -0.17 -12.24
N GLU A 21 14.26 0.43 -12.44
CA GLU A 21 13.00 -0.29 -12.24
C GLU A 21 12.85 -1.45 -13.23
N ILE A 22 13.25 -1.25 -14.49
CA ILE A 22 13.24 -2.30 -15.51
C ILE A 22 14.20 -3.44 -15.12
N SER A 23 15.36 -3.12 -14.52
CA SER A 23 16.35 -4.13 -14.12
C SER A 23 15.81 -5.18 -13.14
N TYR A 24 14.75 -4.87 -12.38
CA TYR A 24 14.08 -5.86 -11.51
C TYR A 24 13.32 -6.94 -12.28
N CYS A 25 12.88 -6.64 -13.51
CA CYS A 25 12.23 -7.62 -14.38
C CYS A 25 13.20 -8.18 -15.43
N ASP A 26 14.20 -7.40 -15.85
CA ASP A 26 15.19 -7.76 -16.84
C ASP A 26 16.62 -7.62 -16.28
N HIS A 27 17.13 -8.75 -15.81
CA HIS A 27 18.45 -8.84 -15.15
C HIS A 27 19.64 -8.56 -16.08
N ASN A 28 19.42 -8.43 -17.40
CA ASN A 28 20.50 -8.03 -18.29
C ASN A 28 20.80 -6.53 -18.17
N ILE A 29 19.83 -5.72 -17.72
CA ILE A 29 20.03 -4.29 -17.50
C ILE A 29 20.68 -4.10 -16.12
N PRO A 30 21.80 -3.35 -16.01
CA PRO A 30 22.41 -3.03 -14.73
C PRO A 30 21.44 -2.28 -13.81
N CYS A 31 21.42 -2.65 -12.53
CA CYS A 31 20.67 -1.93 -11.51
C CYS A 31 21.43 -0.65 -11.14
N LEU A 32 20.94 0.49 -11.61
CA LEU A 32 21.62 1.79 -11.48
C LEU A 32 21.34 2.47 -10.13
N ILE A 33 22.30 3.28 -9.68
CA ILE A 33 22.07 4.31 -8.66
C ILE A 33 21.64 5.60 -9.40
N PRO A 34 20.43 6.13 -9.15
CA PRO A 34 19.99 7.36 -9.81
C PRO A 34 20.66 8.60 -9.20
N ASP A 35 21.85 8.92 -9.67
CA ASP A 35 22.66 10.07 -9.21
C ASP A 35 22.47 11.33 -10.09
N GLY A 36 21.80 11.19 -11.24
CA GLY A 36 21.59 12.24 -12.22
C GLY A 36 22.77 12.49 -13.16
N ILE A 37 23.82 11.65 -13.13
CA ILE A 37 25.03 11.78 -13.93
C ILE A 37 25.04 10.71 -15.03
N PHE A 38 25.16 11.12 -16.29
CA PHE A 38 25.27 10.18 -17.41
C PHE A 38 26.72 9.65 -17.51
N GLY A 39 27.07 8.73 -16.62
CA GLY A 39 28.37 8.05 -16.58
C GLY A 39 28.40 6.74 -17.38
N GLU A 40 29.49 5.99 -17.22
CA GLU A 40 29.73 4.71 -17.91
C GLU A 40 28.63 3.68 -17.62
N GLU A 41 28.20 3.56 -16.36
CA GLU A 41 27.12 2.63 -15.97
C GLU A 41 25.79 2.97 -16.66
N THR A 42 25.46 4.27 -16.76
CA THR A 42 24.22 4.71 -17.41
C THR A 42 24.30 4.47 -18.93
N LEU A 43 25.46 4.74 -19.54
CA LEU A 43 25.71 4.44 -20.95
C LEU A 43 25.56 2.94 -21.24
N GLU A 44 26.17 2.09 -20.41
CA GLU A 44 26.09 0.64 -20.54
C GLU A 44 24.63 0.16 -20.44
N ALA A 45 23.88 0.65 -19.46
CA ALA A 45 22.47 0.29 -19.29
C ALA A 45 21.62 0.71 -20.50
N VAL A 46 21.85 1.90 -21.06
CA VAL A 46 21.18 2.35 -22.29
C VAL A 46 21.53 1.45 -23.47
N MET A 47 22.80 1.11 -23.66
CA MET A 47 23.25 0.25 -24.76
C MET A 47 22.65 -1.16 -24.65
N ARG A 48 22.61 -1.73 -23.44
CA ARG A 48 21.99 -3.03 -23.18
C ARG A 48 20.49 -2.99 -23.44
N PHE A 49 19.80 -1.95 -22.96
CA PHE A 49 18.38 -1.74 -23.24
C PHE A 49 18.08 -1.61 -24.74
N GLN A 50 18.87 -0.82 -25.47
CA GLN A 50 18.75 -0.67 -26.92
C GLN A 50 18.89 -2.00 -27.64
N ARG A 51 19.91 -2.79 -27.27
CA ARG A 51 20.14 -4.13 -27.84
C ARG A 51 18.94 -5.05 -27.62
N GLN A 52 18.38 -5.07 -26.42
CA GLN A 52 17.24 -5.92 -26.08
C GLN A 52 15.95 -5.48 -26.76
N SER A 53 15.78 -4.16 -26.93
CA SER A 53 14.63 -3.58 -27.61
C SER A 53 14.72 -3.66 -29.15
N GLY A 54 15.74 -4.35 -29.69
CA GLY A 54 15.98 -4.43 -31.14
C GLY A 54 16.32 -3.09 -31.79
N ARG A 55 16.82 -2.12 -31.00
CA ARG A 55 17.17 -0.77 -31.44
C ARG A 55 18.67 -0.65 -31.78
N PRO A 56 19.05 0.30 -32.64
CA PRO A 56 20.45 0.61 -32.87
C PRO A 56 21.17 0.94 -31.55
N VAL A 57 22.24 0.22 -31.26
CA VAL A 57 23.04 0.40 -30.04
C VAL A 57 23.96 1.59 -30.23
N THR A 58 23.45 2.77 -29.91
CA THR A 58 24.17 4.05 -30.05
C THR A 58 24.64 4.60 -28.72
N GLY A 59 24.10 4.11 -27.60
CA GLY A 59 24.32 4.67 -26.27
C GLY A 59 23.66 6.04 -26.06
N ARG A 60 22.98 6.58 -27.08
CA ARG A 60 22.26 7.85 -27.02
C ARG A 60 20.78 7.59 -26.83
N VAL A 61 20.14 8.36 -25.94
CA VAL A 61 18.69 8.29 -25.74
C VAL A 61 18.03 9.36 -26.60
N ASP A 62 17.49 8.93 -27.75
CA ASP A 62 16.59 9.73 -28.58
C ASP A 62 15.12 9.54 -28.14
N ASN A 63 14.19 10.27 -28.75
CA ASN A 63 12.76 10.17 -28.42
C ASN A 63 12.24 8.74 -28.55
N GLY A 64 12.65 8.02 -29.60
CA GLY A 64 12.22 6.63 -29.80
C GLY A 64 12.74 5.68 -28.72
N THR A 65 14.01 5.84 -28.30
CA THR A 65 14.59 5.09 -27.19
C THR A 65 13.89 5.44 -25.88
N TRP A 66 13.62 6.73 -25.64
CA TRP A 66 12.90 7.19 -24.46
C TRP A 66 11.50 6.57 -24.35
N ASP A 67 10.70 6.62 -25.42
CA ASP A 67 9.34 6.05 -25.44
C ASP A 67 9.33 4.55 -25.17
N ALA A 68 10.35 3.83 -25.66
CA ALA A 68 10.52 2.41 -25.36
C ALA A 68 10.87 2.17 -23.89
N ILE A 69 11.78 2.96 -23.31
CA ILE A 69 12.12 2.88 -21.88
C ILE A 69 10.89 3.17 -21.03
N VAL A 70 10.12 4.23 -21.34
CA VAL A 70 8.89 4.57 -20.61
C VAL A 70 7.87 3.44 -20.67
N THR A 71 7.70 2.82 -21.84
CA THR A 71 6.78 1.68 -22.00
C THR A 71 7.22 0.47 -21.19
N ALA A 72 8.52 0.13 -21.24
CA ALA A 72 9.09 -0.97 -20.46
C ALA A 72 8.98 -0.69 -18.96
N TYR A 73 9.26 0.54 -18.53
CA TYR A 73 9.08 1.00 -17.16
C TYR A 73 7.65 0.81 -16.66
N TYR A 74 6.63 1.22 -17.44
CA TYR A 74 5.24 1.00 -17.07
C TYR A 74 4.85 -0.48 -17.02
N ALA A 75 5.43 -1.32 -17.88
CA ALA A 75 5.24 -2.76 -17.81
C ALA A 75 5.85 -3.35 -16.52
N SER A 76 7.07 -2.94 -16.15
CA SER A 76 7.74 -3.34 -14.91
C SER A 76 6.95 -2.93 -13.68
N LEU A 77 6.45 -1.69 -13.62
CA LEU A 77 5.64 -1.20 -12.50
C LEU A 77 4.38 -2.04 -12.24
N ARG A 78 3.82 -2.73 -13.23
CA ARG A 78 2.67 -3.61 -13.00
C ARG A 78 3.01 -4.83 -12.14
N ILE A 79 4.29 -5.21 -12.12
CA ILE A 79 4.82 -6.37 -11.41
C ILE A 79 5.48 -5.92 -10.09
N THR A 80 6.27 -4.86 -10.15
CA THR A 80 7.15 -4.42 -9.06
C THR A 80 6.50 -3.41 -8.13
N ALA A 81 5.54 -2.61 -8.63
CA ALA A 81 4.92 -1.59 -7.79
C ALA A 81 4.06 -2.28 -6.71
N PRO A 82 4.13 -1.78 -5.46
CA PRO A 82 3.24 -2.28 -4.42
C PRO A 82 1.78 -2.06 -4.84
N PRO A 83 0.86 -2.91 -4.34
CA PRO A 83 -0.56 -2.72 -4.60
C PRO A 83 -1.00 -1.33 -4.16
N ARG A 84 -1.91 -0.74 -4.92
CA ARG A 84 -2.44 0.59 -4.62
C ARG A 84 -3.09 0.57 -3.23
N SER A 85 -2.66 1.47 -2.36
CA SER A 85 -3.26 1.64 -1.04
C SER A 85 -4.75 1.98 -1.16
N VAL A 86 -5.58 1.39 -0.29
CA VAL A 86 -7.01 1.67 -0.23
C VAL A 86 -7.23 3.15 0.09
N GLN A 87 -7.83 3.88 -0.85
CA GLN A 87 -8.18 5.29 -0.70
C GLN A 87 -9.61 5.39 -0.16
N ALA A 88 -9.81 5.11 1.13
CA ALA A 88 -11.13 5.20 1.77
C ALA A 88 -11.63 6.65 1.87
N PHE A 89 -10.71 7.63 1.90
CA PHE A 89 -11.00 9.06 2.06
C PHE A 89 -10.42 9.81 0.87
N ARG A 90 -11.18 9.87 -0.24
CA ARG A 90 -10.73 10.48 -1.49
C ARG A 90 -10.95 12.00 -1.53
N ASP A 91 -11.98 12.48 -0.84
CA ASP A 91 -12.35 13.89 -0.79
C ASP A 91 -11.80 14.54 0.49
N LEU A 92 -11.20 15.73 0.34
CA LEU A 92 -10.77 16.58 1.46
C LEU A 92 -11.95 16.92 2.38
N ALA A 93 -13.17 16.94 1.84
CA ALA A 93 -14.38 17.28 2.57
C ALA A 93 -15.01 16.10 3.33
N PHE A 94 -14.63 14.85 3.05
CA PHE A 94 -15.23 13.72 3.74
C PHE A 94 -14.71 13.65 5.19
N THR A 95 -15.64 13.69 6.14
CA THR A 95 -15.38 13.57 7.57
C THR A 95 -16.46 12.71 8.19
N ALA A 96 -16.10 11.59 8.82
CA ALA A 96 -17.06 10.82 9.62
C ALA A 96 -17.09 11.41 11.03
N ARG A 97 -18.22 11.99 11.43
CA ARG A 97 -18.40 12.59 12.76
C ARG A 97 -18.90 11.54 13.76
N PRO A 98 -18.71 11.77 15.07
CA PRO A 98 -19.32 10.92 16.09
C PRO A 98 -20.82 10.73 15.85
N GLY A 99 -21.26 9.47 15.81
CA GLY A 99 -22.65 9.08 15.55
C GLY A 99 -22.94 8.64 14.12
N ASP A 100 -22.12 9.04 13.15
CA ASP A 100 -22.33 8.75 11.73
C ASP A 100 -22.22 7.24 11.43
N CYS A 101 -22.98 6.81 10.43
CA CYS A 101 -22.83 5.48 9.84
C CYS A 101 -22.22 5.61 8.44
N CYS A 102 -21.14 4.87 8.19
CA CYS A 102 -20.52 4.83 6.87
C CYS A 102 -19.86 3.48 6.63
N VAL A 103 -19.92 2.98 5.40
CA VAL A 103 -19.27 1.72 5.01
C VAL A 103 -17.76 1.73 5.24
N HIS A 104 -17.11 2.89 5.13
CA HIS A 104 -15.68 3.03 5.41
C HIS A 104 -15.34 2.81 6.89
N MET A 105 -16.31 2.97 7.80
CA MET A 105 -16.07 2.71 9.22
C MET A 105 -15.81 1.25 9.53
N TYR A 106 -16.31 0.29 8.73
CA TYR A 106 -15.95 -1.12 8.91
C TYR A 106 -14.43 -1.30 8.77
N LEU A 107 -13.82 -0.72 7.74
CA LEU A 107 -12.37 -0.77 7.55
C LEU A 107 -11.62 -0.09 8.70
N VAL A 108 -12.03 1.13 9.06
CA VAL A 108 -11.40 1.91 10.13
C VAL A 108 -11.44 1.16 11.47
N GLN A 109 -12.60 0.59 11.81
CA GLN A 109 -12.78 -0.14 13.06
C GLN A 109 -11.94 -1.42 13.08
N SER A 110 -11.83 -2.13 11.96
CA SER A 110 -10.91 -3.27 11.81
C SER A 110 -9.45 -2.84 11.95
N MET A 111 -9.06 -1.68 11.42
CA MET A 111 -7.71 -1.15 11.58
C MET A 111 -7.40 -0.81 13.04
N PHE A 112 -8.34 -0.20 13.76
CA PHE A 112 -8.19 0.05 15.20
C PHE A 112 -8.12 -1.25 16.01
N LEU A 113 -8.95 -2.23 15.66
CA LEU A 113 -8.89 -3.54 16.30
C LEU A 113 -7.51 -4.18 16.13
N ALA A 114 -7.00 -4.26 14.91
CA ALA A 114 -5.65 -4.76 14.64
C ALA A 114 -4.57 -3.98 15.42
N LEU A 115 -4.64 -2.65 15.39
CA LEU A 115 -3.68 -1.80 16.11
C LEU A 115 -3.76 -1.94 17.62
N SER A 116 -4.92 -2.26 18.19
CA SER A 116 -5.08 -2.46 19.64
C SER A 116 -4.23 -3.61 20.19
N HIS A 117 -3.86 -4.58 19.35
CA HIS A 117 -2.99 -5.69 19.73
C HIS A 117 -1.51 -5.31 19.82
N VAL A 118 -1.08 -4.22 19.18
CA VAL A 118 0.33 -3.83 19.08
C VAL A 118 0.63 -2.44 19.68
N LEU A 119 -0.39 -1.58 19.81
CA LEU A 119 -0.25 -0.23 20.34
C LEU A 119 -1.02 -0.06 21.64
N SER A 120 -0.27 0.20 22.72
CA SER A 120 -0.86 0.59 24.00
C SER A 120 -1.55 1.96 23.87
N GLY A 121 -2.85 1.98 24.19
CA GLY A 121 -3.69 3.18 24.15
C GLY A 121 -4.74 3.21 23.04
N ILE A 122 -4.69 2.27 22.08
CA ILE A 122 -5.82 2.03 21.17
C ILE A 122 -6.77 1.02 21.82
N GLU A 123 -8.03 1.38 21.97
CA GLU A 123 -9.06 0.49 22.49
C GLU A 123 -9.57 -0.48 21.40
N PRO A 124 -9.75 -1.78 21.70
CA PRO A 124 -10.41 -2.71 20.80
C PRO A 124 -11.79 -2.18 20.41
N THR A 125 -12.05 -2.09 19.10
CA THR A 125 -13.25 -1.45 18.56
C THR A 125 -14.19 -2.47 17.94
N PRO A 126 -15.46 -2.56 18.38
CA PRO A 126 -16.46 -3.37 17.70
C PRO A 126 -16.68 -2.88 16.27
N VAL A 127 -16.65 -3.80 15.29
CA VAL A 127 -16.80 -3.47 13.87
C VAL A 127 -18.29 -3.45 13.50
N THR A 128 -18.91 -2.27 13.65
CA THR A 128 -20.36 -2.06 13.49
C THR A 128 -20.72 -1.14 12.34
N GLY A 129 -19.75 -0.42 11.76
CA GLY A 129 -19.97 0.61 10.74
C GLY A 129 -20.49 1.95 11.27
N ARG A 130 -20.78 2.05 12.58
CA ARG A 130 -21.18 3.29 13.26
C ARG A 130 -20.03 3.87 14.04
N HIS A 131 -19.72 5.15 13.83
CA HIS A 131 -18.61 5.84 14.50
C HIS A 131 -19.00 6.30 15.91
N THR A 132 -19.01 5.38 16.87
CA THR A 132 -19.30 5.64 18.28
C THR A 132 -18.32 4.93 19.21
N GLY A 133 -18.39 5.26 20.50
CA GLY A 133 -17.66 4.54 21.55
C GLY A 133 -16.14 4.52 21.33
N ALA A 134 -15.57 3.32 21.31
CA ALA A 134 -14.13 3.10 21.14
C ALA A 134 -13.58 3.73 19.86
N SER A 135 -14.35 3.73 18.76
CA SER A 135 -13.88 4.34 17.51
C SER A 135 -13.67 5.86 17.63
N VAL A 136 -14.53 6.57 18.36
CA VAL A 136 -14.41 8.02 18.61
C VAL A 136 -13.26 8.30 19.57
N ARG A 137 -13.11 7.51 20.63
CA ARG A 137 -12.00 7.66 21.58
C ARG A 137 -10.64 7.39 20.93
N ASN A 138 -10.56 6.41 20.04
CA ASN A 138 -9.36 6.13 19.27
C ASN A 138 -9.06 7.26 18.26
N ALA A 139 -10.08 7.87 17.65
CA ALA A 139 -9.87 9.05 16.81
C ALA A 139 -9.30 10.24 17.63
N ILE A 140 -9.86 10.50 18.82
CA ILE A 140 -9.32 11.51 19.76
C ILE A 140 -7.88 11.17 20.16
N TRP A 141 -7.59 9.89 20.43
CA TRP A 141 -6.24 9.46 20.77
C TRP A 141 -5.24 9.75 19.65
N LEU A 142 -5.63 9.49 18.39
CA LEU A 142 -4.80 9.83 17.22
C LEU A 142 -4.59 11.34 17.11
N GLN A 143 -5.67 12.12 17.23
CA GLN A 143 -5.65 13.57 17.15
C GLN A 143 -4.70 14.17 18.19
N ARG A 144 -4.81 13.71 19.45
CA ARG A 144 -3.91 14.14 20.53
C ARG A 144 -2.45 13.84 20.21
N ARG A 145 -2.15 12.64 19.70
CA ARG A 145 -0.77 12.23 19.35
C ARG A 145 -0.16 13.05 18.22
N ALA A 146 -0.99 13.64 17.38
CA ALA A 146 -0.55 14.49 16.29
C ALA A 146 -0.75 15.99 16.54
N GLY A 147 -1.21 16.39 17.73
CA GLY A 147 -1.46 17.79 18.06
C GLY A 147 -2.60 18.42 17.25
N LEU A 148 -3.61 17.64 16.88
CA LEU A 148 -4.85 18.12 16.26
C LEU A 148 -5.93 18.41 17.31
N ASP A 149 -6.97 19.12 16.89
CA ASP A 149 -8.19 19.30 17.66
C ASP A 149 -8.85 17.93 17.94
N GLU A 150 -9.13 17.67 19.21
CA GLU A 150 -9.71 16.43 19.74
C GLU A 150 -11.24 16.33 19.46
N THR A 151 -11.62 16.50 18.19
CA THR A 151 -13.02 16.48 17.74
C THR A 151 -13.64 15.08 17.79
N GLY A 152 -12.80 14.03 17.78
CA GLY A 152 -13.21 12.65 17.62
C GLY A 152 -13.83 12.32 16.27
N ALA A 153 -13.77 13.25 15.31
CA ALA A 153 -14.16 13.00 13.94
C ALA A 153 -13.00 12.39 13.14
N LEU A 154 -13.31 11.50 12.22
CA LEU A 154 -12.33 10.93 11.30
C LEU A 154 -12.31 11.73 10.00
N ASP A 155 -11.45 12.76 10.00
CA ASP A 155 -11.14 13.58 8.85
C ASP A 155 -9.90 13.09 8.09
N LYS A 156 -9.50 13.80 7.03
CA LYS A 156 -8.31 13.45 6.23
C LYS A 156 -7.04 13.31 7.07
N LEU A 157 -6.79 14.24 8.00
CA LEU A 157 -5.54 14.24 8.75
C LEU A 157 -5.53 13.07 9.74
N THR A 158 -6.65 12.83 10.43
CA THR A 158 -6.82 11.70 11.34
C THR A 158 -6.70 10.37 10.60
N TRP A 159 -7.26 10.28 9.38
CA TRP A 159 -7.11 9.10 8.51
C TRP A 159 -5.66 8.87 8.03
N ASP A 160 -4.94 9.94 7.67
CA ASP A 160 -3.52 9.83 7.27
C ASP A 160 -2.69 9.23 8.41
N MET A 161 -2.94 9.65 9.66
CA MET A 161 -2.26 9.09 10.83
C MET A 161 -2.59 7.62 11.04
N LEU A 162 -3.87 7.26 10.98
CA LEU A 162 -4.30 5.87 11.12
C LEU A 162 -3.63 4.99 10.06
N SER A 163 -3.63 5.44 8.79
CA SER A 163 -3.00 4.74 7.67
C SER A 163 -1.50 4.56 7.86
N ARG A 164 -0.81 5.58 8.38
CA ARG A 164 0.62 5.52 8.68
C ARG A 164 0.93 4.54 9.80
N LEU A 165 0.21 4.60 10.91
CA LEU A 165 0.41 3.69 12.04
C LEU A 165 0.14 2.24 11.64
N TYR A 166 -0.95 2.02 10.91
CA TYR A 166 -1.27 0.70 10.36
C TYR A 166 -0.18 0.21 9.41
N GLY A 167 0.28 1.04 8.48
CA GLY A 167 1.37 0.70 7.57
C GLY A 167 2.68 0.39 8.30
N MET A 168 2.97 1.09 9.38
CA MET A 168 4.20 0.96 10.15
C MET A 168 4.22 -0.30 11.03
N TYR A 169 3.12 -0.58 11.74
CA TYR A 169 3.06 -1.65 12.74
C TYR A 169 2.44 -2.94 12.23
N ILE A 170 1.51 -2.87 11.28
CA ILE A 170 0.78 -4.04 10.78
C ILE A 170 1.29 -4.45 9.41
N SER A 171 1.29 -3.56 8.42
CA SER A 171 1.62 -3.93 7.04
C SER A 171 3.10 -4.31 6.82
N ARG A 172 4.01 -3.82 7.67
CA ARG A 172 5.45 -4.16 7.60
C ARG A 172 5.84 -5.38 8.45
N ASN A 173 5.01 -5.76 9.42
CA ASN A 173 5.27 -6.85 10.37
C ASN A 173 4.14 -7.89 10.35
N PHE A 174 3.71 -8.25 9.13
CA PHE A 174 2.44 -8.96 8.90
C PHE A 174 2.43 -10.41 9.43
N GLU A 175 3.58 -11.08 9.53
CA GLU A 175 3.66 -12.52 9.81
C GLU A 175 3.25 -12.91 11.24
N ASP A 176 3.39 -12.02 12.24
CA ASP A 176 3.17 -12.37 13.65
C ASP A 176 1.85 -11.83 14.26
N VAL A 177 1.18 -10.86 13.63
CA VAL A 177 0.18 -10.01 14.32
C VAL A 177 -1.28 -10.32 13.97
N LEU A 178 -1.57 -10.90 12.80
CA LEU A 178 -2.96 -10.98 12.30
C LEU A 178 -3.53 -12.40 12.20
N CYS A 179 -2.71 -13.43 12.25
CA CYS A 179 -3.15 -14.82 12.24
C CYS A 179 -3.32 -15.33 13.68
N PHE A 180 -4.42 -14.95 14.32
CA PHE A 180 -4.79 -15.47 15.64
C PHE A 180 -5.45 -16.85 15.50
N SER A 181 -5.12 -17.79 16.39
CA SER A 181 -5.80 -19.08 16.49
C SER A 181 -7.25 -18.89 16.96
N GLU A 182 -8.20 -18.94 16.02
CA GLU A 182 -9.62 -19.38 16.03
C GLU A 182 -10.55 -19.12 17.25
N SER A 183 -10.13 -18.47 18.32
CA SER A 183 -10.84 -18.57 19.62
C SER A 183 -11.76 -17.39 19.98
N GLN A 184 -11.92 -16.38 19.12
CA GLN A 184 -12.70 -15.17 19.48
C GLN A 184 -13.75 -14.70 18.45
N ILE A 185 -14.09 -15.51 17.44
CA ILE A 185 -15.26 -15.24 16.59
C ILE A 185 -16.43 -16.01 17.20
N ASP A 186 -17.43 -15.29 17.71
CA ASP A 186 -18.70 -15.87 18.17
C ASP A 186 -19.40 -16.56 16.98
N PRO A 187 -19.44 -17.91 16.94
CA PRO A 187 -19.94 -18.65 15.78
C PRO A 187 -21.45 -18.49 15.59
N GLU A 188 -22.18 -17.99 16.58
CA GLU A 188 -23.64 -17.85 16.51
C GLU A 188 -24.11 -16.65 15.68
N ARG A 189 -23.20 -15.78 15.25
CA ARG A 189 -23.53 -14.58 14.45
C ARG A 189 -23.06 -14.62 13.00
N SER A 190 -22.45 -15.72 12.57
CA SER A 190 -22.07 -15.92 11.18
C SER A 190 -23.27 -16.39 10.35
N PRO A 191 -23.61 -15.76 9.21
CA PRO A 191 -24.60 -16.31 8.31
C PRO A 191 -24.15 -17.70 7.84
N ASP A 192 -25.09 -18.64 7.74
CA ASP A 192 -24.88 -20.05 7.37
C ASP A 192 -23.95 -20.14 6.15
N THR A 193 -22.71 -20.58 6.36
CA THR A 193 -21.68 -20.67 5.31
C THR A 193 -21.81 -21.93 4.46
N ARG A 194 -22.84 -22.74 4.70
CA ARG A 194 -23.13 -23.95 3.92
C ARG A 194 -23.34 -23.63 2.44
N GLY A 195 -22.31 -23.90 1.64
CA GLY A 195 -22.37 -23.83 0.19
C GLY A 195 -21.08 -23.41 -0.52
N PHE A 196 -20.03 -23.01 0.21
CA PHE A 196 -18.76 -22.65 -0.44
C PHE A 196 -17.85 -23.87 -0.70
N PRO A 197 -17.30 -24.04 -1.93
CA PRO A 197 -16.56 -25.25 -2.33
C PRO A 197 -15.25 -25.53 -1.60
N TRP A 198 -14.76 -24.62 -0.77
CA TRP A 198 -13.45 -24.71 -0.09
C TRP A 198 -13.55 -24.65 1.43
N GLU A 199 -14.76 -24.68 2.00
CA GLU A 199 -14.92 -24.91 3.44
C GLU A 199 -14.82 -26.41 3.72
N PRO A 200 -13.99 -26.84 4.69
CA PRO A 200 -13.97 -28.23 5.08
C PRO A 200 -15.31 -28.59 5.72
N ASP A 201 -15.96 -29.63 5.20
CA ASP A 201 -17.09 -30.26 5.90
C ASP A 201 -16.65 -30.59 7.34
N GLY A 202 -17.55 -30.34 8.30
CA GLY A 202 -17.28 -30.41 9.74
C GLY A 202 -16.59 -31.69 10.26
N PRO A 203 -16.28 -31.73 11.56
CA PRO A 203 -15.12 -32.40 12.10
C PRO A 203 -15.19 -33.93 11.92
N GLY A 204 -14.44 -34.46 10.96
CA GLY A 204 -14.32 -35.90 10.80
C GLY A 204 -13.50 -36.30 9.58
N GLY A 205 -12.20 -36.54 9.75
CA GLY A 205 -11.44 -37.23 8.72
C GLY A 205 -9.92 -37.04 8.79
N LEU A 206 -9.30 -37.77 9.72
CA LEU A 206 -7.91 -38.25 9.73
C LEU A 206 -7.00 -37.87 8.54
N CYS A 207 -5.90 -37.18 8.85
CA CYS A 207 -4.70 -37.19 8.02
C CYS A 207 -4.23 -38.62 7.72
N ARG A 208 -4.03 -38.92 6.43
CA ARG A 208 -3.01 -39.85 5.92
C ARG A 208 -2.40 -39.26 4.66
#